data_AF-A0AAD7XU92-F1
#
_entry.id   AF-A0AAD7XU92-F1
#
_cell.length_a   1.000
_cell.length_b   1.000
_cell.length_c   1.000
_cell.angle_alpha   90.00
_cell.angle_beta   90.00
_cell.angle_gamma   90.00
#
_symmetry.space_group_name_H-M   'P 1'
#
loop_
_entity.id
_entity.type
_entity.pdbx_description
1 polymer ?
#
loop_
_entity_poly.entity_id
_entity_poly.type
_entity_poly.pdbx_seq_one_letter_code
_entity_poly.pdbx_strand_id
1 'polypeptide(L)'
;MQISFPLLDIGARYELMMEGSTPVVCVEVAPVGYINHEWQKVFLYMPLSLIALAAFVTLLAILSFSDGSRYYDFFVAVMVIQSSGITMDDAIAYAQFVFAAGTLNLAYPQFYALFTANFAWSWLLFSPSWLHHILDPDAKDVGVAASTNLTHLANVMEIDLRALFLTSILFFGICLVVLVLICLTIWICYEILAVSNPYRFSGNRRKLGSVCIGWIIQLTTIAYLPLTALSFYQLMVPGPWYLTALSSFMLAGVLFGVYSRIVILVTQRHGTSSDPSFLLRYGQLYTPLRRDTFYFFIIVQLHRLLLGGMIGLFQMSGEAQTGVLLIMDIAMLALYATLSPYVDRVANFLAVLTAAVRSIVDALNVLFLASIALTDRQKQYVAYTQVVLHFVVFAVYLGIHLSRLLMILLGGCYGYGSCWRRPNYRGRNHNQHLAFGQQQHQQQHTQPTIASQHEEQPFASSLIASQSPRRSVLIQDPNTSHSTTTTSSPSSFTSFTEDP
;
A
#
# COMPACT_ATOMS: atom_id res chain seq x y z
N MET A 1 26.94 -34.34 8.99
CA MET A 1 25.93 -33.30 8.68
C MET A 1 26.59 -32.33 7.69
N GLN A 2 26.53 -32.63 6.39
CA GLN A 2 27.06 -31.74 5.36
C GLN A 2 26.05 -30.62 5.15
N ILE A 3 26.44 -29.39 5.49
CA ILE A 3 25.66 -28.19 5.20
C ILE A 3 25.86 -27.91 3.71
N SER A 4 24.93 -28.37 2.88
CA SER A 4 24.88 -28.05 1.46
C SER A 4 24.42 -26.60 1.31
N PHE A 5 25.32 -25.72 0.90
CA PHE A 5 24.99 -24.32 0.63
C PHE A 5 24.05 -24.22 -0.59
N PRO A 6 23.01 -23.35 -0.56
CA PRO A 6 21.94 -23.29 -1.56
C PRO A 6 22.39 -22.78 -2.94
N LEU A 7 23.64 -22.32 -3.06
CA LEU A 7 24.19 -21.67 -4.26
C LEU A 7 25.44 -22.40 -4.82
N LEU A 8 25.82 -23.55 -4.26
CA LEU A 8 26.93 -24.35 -4.76
C LEU A 8 26.40 -25.67 -5.34
N ASP A 9 26.60 -25.85 -6.65
CA ASP A 9 25.91 -26.84 -7.48
C ASP A 9 26.38 -28.28 -7.34
N ILE A 10 25.40 -29.18 -7.43
CA ILE A 10 25.51 -30.47 -8.10
C ILE A 10 24.55 -30.41 -9.29
N GLY A 11 25.07 -30.22 -10.50
CA GLY A 11 24.31 -30.40 -11.74
C GLY A 11 24.25 -31.88 -12.11
N ALA A 12 23.11 -32.36 -12.61
CA ALA A 12 22.96 -33.72 -13.10
C ALA A 12 22.84 -33.69 -14.63
N ARG A 13 23.86 -34.22 -15.31
CA ARG A 13 23.84 -34.40 -16.76
C ARG A 13 23.31 -35.80 -17.06
N TYR A 14 22.16 -35.88 -17.72
CA TYR A 14 21.62 -37.15 -18.21
C TYR A 14 21.94 -37.27 -19.69
N GLU A 15 22.72 -38.29 -20.04
CA GLU A 15 23.05 -38.62 -21.42
C GLU A 15 22.34 -39.94 -21.77
N LEU A 16 21.45 -39.91 -22.76
CA LEU A 16 20.89 -41.12 -23.35
C LEU A 16 21.81 -41.57 -24.49
N MET A 17 22.53 -42.67 -24.25
CA MET A 17 23.34 -43.32 -25.27
C MET A 17 22.59 -44.53 -25.83
N MET A 18 22.42 -44.58 -27.15
CA MET A 18 22.09 -45.83 -27.83
C MET A 18 23.38 -46.61 -28.11
N GLU A 19 23.31 -47.93 -27.97
CA GLU A 19 24.44 -48.84 -28.10
C GLU A 19 25.14 -48.64 -29.47
N GLY A 20 26.32 -48.02 -29.46
CA GLY A 20 27.19 -47.86 -30.63
C GLY A 20 27.23 -46.49 -31.32
N SER A 21 26.64 -45.41 -30.80
CA SER A 21 26.79 -44.06 -31.39
C SER A 21 26.76 -42.89 -30.40
N THR A 22 27.10 -41.68 -30.88
CA THR A 22 27.14 -40.40 -30.13
C THR A 22 25.82 -40.11 -29.39
N PRO A 23 25.85 -39.43 -28.23
CA PRO A 23 24.65 -39.19 -27.42
C PRO A 23 23.55 -38.50 -28.23
N VAL A 24 22.39 -39.15 -28.31
CA VAL A 24 21.24 -38.70 -29.14
C VAL A 24 20.48 -37.58 -28.44
N VAL A 25 20.51 -37.56 -27.11
CA VAL A 25 19.88 -36.53 -26.28
C VAL A 25 20.76 -36.26 -25.06
N CYS A 26 21.20 -35.01 -24.91
CA CYS A 26 21.83 -34.50 -23.69
C CYS A 26 20.80 -33.62 -22.97
N VAL A 27 20.33 -34.05 -21.80
CA VAL A 27 19.53 -33.20 -20.91
C VAL A 27 20.43 -32.78 -19.75
N GLU A 28 20.85 -31.52 -19.76
CA GLU A 28 21.54 -30.92 -18.63
C GLU A 28 20.49 -30.41 -17.65
N VAL A 29 20.23 -31.19 -16.59
CA VAL A 29 19.36 -30.76 -15.49
C VAL A 29 20.25 -30.00 -14.52
N ALA A 30 20.16 -28.68 -14.60
CA ALA A 30 20.81 -27.80 -13.65
C ALA A 30 19.96 -27.67 -12.36
N PRO A 31 20.46 -27.06 -11.29
CA PRO A 31 20.93 -27.73 -10.09
C PRO A 31 19.89 -27.72 -8.95
N VAL A 32 20.01 -28.74 -8.09
CA VAL A 32 19.03 -29.21 -7.09
C VAL A 32 18.90 -28.30 -5.84
N GLY A 33 19.58 -27.15 -5.78
CA GLY A 33 19.65 -26.30 -4.58
C GLY A 33 18.29 -25.81 -4.08
N TYR A 34 17.42 -25.34 -4.98
CA TYR A 34 16.04 -24.95 -4.68
C TYR A 34 15.06 -26.15 -4.62
N ILE A 35 15.41 -27.29 -5.21
CA ILE A 35 14.60 -28.52 -5.10
C ILE A 35 14.65 -29.10 -3.68
N ASN A 36 15.65 -28.72 -2.87
CA ASN A 36 15.68 -29.12 -1.48
C ASN A 36 14.50 -28.49 -0.72
N HIS A 37 13.64 -29.35 -0.20
CA HIS A 37 12.39 -29.01 0.47
C HIS A 37 12.60 -28.07 1.68
N GLU A 38 13.78 -28.06 2.31
CA GLU A 38 14.09 -27.15 3.41
C GLU A 38 14.28 -25.70 2.95
N TRP A 39 14.95 -25.48 1.81
CA TRP A 39 15.14 -24.13 1.28
C TRP A 39 13.86 -23.53 0.72
N GLN A 40 12.98 -24.35 0.12
CA GLN A 40 11.64 -23.91 -0.30
C GLN A 40 10.83 -23.38 0.88
N LYS A 41 10.85 -24.09 2.02
CA LYS A 41 10.21 -23.64 3.26
C LYS A 41 10.79 -22.30 3.72
N VAL A 42 12.12 -22.13 3.70
CA VAL A 42 12.74 -20.87 4.10
C VAL A 42 12.27 -19.71 3.23
N PHE A 43 12.27 -19.86 1.90
CA PHE A 43 11.83 -18.80 0.99
C PHE A 43 10.33 -18.50 1.08
N LEU A 44 9.50 -19.52 1.33
CA LEU A 44 8.06 -19.34 1.52
C LEU A 44 7.75 -18.66 2.87
N TYR A 45 8.36 -19.13 3.96
CA TYR A 45 8.05 -18.65 5.31
C TYR A 45 8.78 -17.35 5.70
N MET A 46 9.89 -16.99 5.06
CA MET A 46 10.62 -15.76 5.39
C MET A 46 9.75 -14.49 5.18
N PRO A 47 9.10 -14.27 4.03
CA PRO A 47 8.21 -13.11 3.86
C PRO A 47 6.98 -13.15 4.78
N LEU A 48 6.40 -14.34 4.97
CA LEU A 48 5.23 -14.54 5.86
C LEU A 48 5.56 -14.25 7.32
N SER A 49 6.72 -14.72 7.80
CA SER A 49 7.21 -14.44 9.16
C SER A 49 7.55 -12.97 9.36
N LEU A 50 8.07 -12.29 8.32
CA LEU A 50 8.31 -10.85 8.35
C LEU A 50 7.00 -10.07 8.51
N ILE A 51 5.96 -10.46 7.78
CA ILE A 51 4.61 -9.90 7.93
C ILE A 51 4.07 -10.13 9.33
N ALA A 52 4.15 -11.37 9.84
CA ALA A 52 3.68 -11.70 11.17
C ALA A 52 4.44 -10.90 12.25
N LEU A 53 5.75 -10.77 12.11
CA LEU A 53 6.60 -9.96 12.99
C LEU A 53 6.23 -8.48 12.92
N ALA A 54 6.04 -7.92 11.72
CA ALA A 54 5.65 -6.53 11.53
C ALA A 54 4.28 -6.24 12.17
N ALA A 55 3.31 -7.13 11.98
CA ALA A 55 2.00 -7.06 12.63
C ALA A 55 2.12 -7.15 14.16
N PHE A 56 2.95 -8.07 14.66
CA PHE A 56 3.20 -8.23 16.10
C PHE A 56 3.87 -7.00 16.73
N VAL A 57 4.89 -6.43 16.09
CA VAL A 57 5.54 -5.18 16.52
C VAL A 57 4.53 -4.03 16.54
N THR A 58 3.66 -3.96 15.53
CA THR A 58 2.59 -2.94 15.46
C THR A 58 1.60 -3.10 16.60
N LEU A 59 1.17 -4.33 16.89
CA LEU A 59 0.28 -4.64 18.01
C LEU A 59 0.92 -4.27 19.36
N LEU A 60 2.17 -4.69 19.58
CA LEU A 60 2.92 -4.34 20.79
C LEU A 60 3.09 -2.84 20.93
N ALA A 61 3.37 -2.12 19.84
CA ALA A 61 3.45 -0.66 19.86
C ALA A 61 2.12 -0.05 20.32
N ILE A 62 0.99 -0.48 19.77
CA ILE A 62 -0.36 -0.02 20.17
C ILE A 62 -0.62 -0.28 21.65
N LEU A 63 -0.30 -1.48 22.15
CA LEU A 63 -0.46 -1.83 23.56
C LEU A 63 0.48 -1.03 24.46
N SER A 64 1.69 -0.74 24.01
CA SER A 64 2.70 0.02 24.76
C SER A 64 2.32 1.49 24.97
N PHE A 65 1.46 2.05 24.10
CA PHE A 65 0.93 3.40 24.28
C PHE A 65 -0.10 3.51 25.41
N SER A 66 -0.54 2.40 26.01
CA SER A 66 -1.53 2.35 27.10
C SER A 66 -0.93 2.58 28.49
N ASP A 67 -0.01 3.54 28.66
CA ASP A 67 0.49 3.89 29.99
C ASP A 67 -0.46 4.90 30.69
N GLY A 68 -0.75 4.66 31.97
CA GLY A 68 -1.86 5.20 32.78
C GLY A 68 -1.97 6.72 32.96
N SER A 69 -1.26 7.52 32.17
CA SER A 69 -1.48 8.97 32.06
C SER A 69 -2.65 9.26 31.10
N ARG A 70 -3.48 10.23 31.44
CA ARG A 70 -4.77 10.57 30.81
C ARG A 70 -4.72 11.03 29.32
N TYR A 71 -3.61 10.82 28.60
CA TYR A 71 -3.33 11.54 27.35
C TYR A 71 -2.92 10.71 26.12
N TYR A 72 -2.79 9.37 26.20
CA TYR A 72 -2.42 8.55 25.03
C TYR A 72 -3.56 7.58 24.64
N ASP A 73 -4.42 8.04 23.75
CA ASP A 73 -5.52 7.25 23.17
C ASP A 73 -5.00 6.29 22.07
N PHE A 74 -5.64 5.13 21.95
CA PHE A 74 -5.48 4.18 20.83
C PHE A 74 -5.38 4.87 19.45
N PHE A 75 -6.17 5.92 19.22
CA PHE A 75 -6.17 6.69 17.98
C PHE A 75 -4.85 7.41 17.71
N VAL A 76 -4.17 7.90 18.76
CA VAL A 76 -2.85 8.53 18.65
C VAL A 76 -1.80 7.48 18.29
N ALA A 77 -1.86 6.29 18.90
CA ALA A 77 -0.97 5.19 18.55
C ALA A 77 -1.12 4.79 17.07
N VAL A 78 -2.38 4.68 16.60
CA VAL A 78 -2.66 4.43 15.17
C VAL A 78 -2.03 5.52 14.32
N MET A 79 -2.25 6.81 14.61
CA MET A 79 -1.66 7.94 13.86
C MET A 79 -0.14 7.90 13.81
N VAL A 80 0.54 7.61 14.93
CA VAL A 80 2.00 7.51 15.00
C VAL A 80 2.51 6.36 14.11
N ILE A 81 1.81 5.23 14.11
CA ILE A 81 2.16 4.10 13.24
C ILE A 81 2.03 4.50 11.76
N GLN A 82 0.96 5.21 11.38
CA GLN A 82 0.82 5.71 9.99
C GLN A 82 1.92 6.69 9.60
N SER A 83 2.55 7.37 10.56
CA SER A 83 3.64 8.30 10.29
C SER A 83 5.01 7.63 10.13
N SER A 84 5.15 6.35 10.54
CA SER A 84 6.45 5.72 10.81
C SER A 84 7.27 5.29 9.59
N GLY A 85 6.85 5.68 8.37
CA GLY A 85 7.61 5.62 7.12
C GLY A 85 7.94 4.24 6.55
N ILE A 86 8.04 3.21 7.40
CA ILE A 86 8.41 1.85 7.07
C ILE A 86 7.31 0.97 7.63
N THR A 87 6.52 0.38 6.75
CA THR A 87 5.31 -0.35 7.13
C THR A 87 5.31 -1.75 6.51
N MET A 88 4.42 -2.60 6.98
CA MET A 88 4.29 -3.99 6.50
C MET A 88 3.95 -4.07 4.99
N ASP A 89 3.33 -3.02 4.46
CA ASP A 89 2.99 -2.86 3.05
C ASP A 89 4.20 -2.78 2.13
N ASP A 90 5.33 -2.22 2.56
CA ASP A 90 6.56 -2.16 1.75
C ASP A 90 7.10 -3.57 1.46
N ALA A 91 7.10 -4.45 2.47
CA ALA A 91 7.51 -5.84 2.32
C ALA A 91 6.54 -6.64 1.43
N ILE A 92 5.23 -6.39 1.55
CA ILE A 92 4.24 -7.00 0.65
C ILE A 92 4.42 -6.48 -0.77
N ALA A 93 4.61 -5.18 -0.96
CA ALA A 93 4.81 -4.57 -2.27
C ALA A 93 6.08 -5.11 -2.95
N TYR A 94 7.14 -5.38 -2.18
CA TYR A 94 8.32 -6.04 -2.70
C TYR A 94 8.06 -7.51 -3.07
N ALA A 95 7.34 -8.27 -2.24
CA ALA A 95 6.90 -9.63 -2.60
C ALA A 95 6.04 -9.64 -3.88
N GLN A 96 5.17 -8.65 -4.04
CA GLN A 96 4.38 -8.47 -5.25
C GLN A 96 5.25 -8.19 -6.46
N PHE A 97 6.35 -7.44 -6.30
CA PHE A 97 7.33 -7.23 -7.36
C PHE A 97 8.07 -8.53 -7.74
N VAL A 98 8.48 -9.34 -6.77
CA VAL A 98 9.13 -10.65 -7.04
C VAL A 98 8.20 -11.55 -7.87
N PHE A 99 6.94 -11.65 -7.46
CA PHE A 99 5.94 -12.39 -8.23
C PHE A 99 5.71 -11.77 -9.62
N ALA A 100 5.57 -10.44 -9.70
CA ALA A 100 5.38 -9.72 -10.95
C ALA A 100 6.50 -10.00 -11.97
N ALA A 101 7.76 -9.96 -11.53
CA ALA A 101 8.91 -10.28 -12.37
C ALA A 101 8.79 -11.70 -12.98
N GLY A 102 8.34 -12.69 -12.20
CA GLY A 102 8.10 -14.06 -12.68
C GLY A 102 6.98 -14.20 -13.71
N THR A 103 6.05 -13.24 -13.79
CA THR A 103 4.93 -13.27 -14.75
C THR A 103 5.25 -12.64 -16.11
N LEU A 104 6.39 -11.97 -16.25
CA LEU A 104 6.84 -11.38 -17.53
C LEU A 104 7.12 -12.48 -18.56
N ASN A 105 6.75 -12.27 -19.81
CA ASN A 105 6.88 -13.28 -20.86
C ASN A 105 8.32 -13.38 -21.43
N LEU A 106 9.23 -13.96 -20.66
CA LEU A 106 10.68 -14.05 -20.93
C LEU A 106 11.19 -15.50 -20.89
N ALA A 107 12.36 -15.78 -21.44
CA ALA A 107 12.93 -17.14 -21.44
C ALA A 107 13.63 -17.48 -20.11
N TYR A 108 12.90 -17.47 -18.99
CA TYR A 108 13.43 -17.78 -17.66
C TYR A 108 13.89 -19.24 -17.54
N PRO A 109 14.92 -19.52 -16.71
CA PRO A 109 15.20 -20.89 -16.31
C PRO A 109 14.06 -21.43 -15.42
N GLN A 110 13.76 -22.73 -15.54
CA GLN A 110 12.60 -23.35 -14.88
C GLN A 110 12.53 -23.10 -13.35
N PHE A 111 13.67 -23.11 -12.67
CA PHE A 111 13.72 -22.90 -11.22
C PHE A 111 13.28 -21.48 -10.79
N TYR A 112 13.48 -20.48 -11.65
CA TYR A 112 13.13 -19.10 -11.31
C TYR A 112 11.62 -18.92 -11.19
N ALA A 113 10.85 -19.54 -12.10
CA ALA A 113 9.40 -19.56 -12.02
C ALA A 113 8.92 -20.22 -10.70
N LEU A 114 9.53 -21.35 -10.31
CA LEU A 114 9.23 -22.02 -9.04
C LEU A 114 9.53 -21.13 -7.83
N PHE A 115 10.66 -20.41 -7.85
CA PHE A 115 11.02 -19.47 -6.80
C PHE A 115 10.00 -18.33 -6.69
N THR A 116 9.65 -17.69 -7.81
CA THR A 116 8.68 -16.58 -7.83
C THR A 116 7.27 -17.03 -7.44
N ALA A 117 6.90 -18.29 -7.71
CA ALA A 117 5.60 -18.85 -7.33
C ALA A 117 5.38 -18.87 -5.80
N ASN A 118 6.45 -18.95 -4.98
CA ASN A 118 6.31 -18.84 -3.52
C ASN A 118 5.70 -17.52 -3.06
N PHE A 119 5.72 -16.48 -3.91
CA PHE A 119 5.21 -15.15 -3.60
C PHE A 119 3.78 -14.94 -4.13
N ALA A 120 3.13 -15.98 -4.66
CA ALA A 120 1.75 -15.94 -5.18
C ALA A 120 0.72 -15.43 -4.17
N TRP A 121 0.93 -15.73 -2.88
CA TRP A 121 0.08 -15.24 -1.79
C TRP A 121 -0.01 -13.70 -1.75
N SER A 122 1.04 -12.99 -2.18
CA SER A 122 1.08 -11.52 -2.23
C SER A 122 0.20 -10.94 -3.34
N TRP A 123 -0.17 -11.77 -4.31
CA TRP A 123 -1.13 -11.50 -5.38
C TRP A 123 -2.52 -12.07 -5.10
N LEU A 124 -2.74 -12.59 -3.88
CA LEU A 124 -3.99 -13.25 -3.46
C LEU A 124 -4.29 -14.51 -4.27
N LEU A 125 -3.25 -15.13 -4.83
CA LEU A 125 -3.34 -16.38 -5.55
C LEU A 125 -2.99 -17.51 -4.59
N PHE A 126 -4.01 -18.29 -4.24
CA PHE A 126 -3.89 -19.53 -3.50
C PHE A 126 -4.56 -20.61 -4.35
N SER A 127 -4.14 -21.87 -4.25
CA SER A 127 -4.81 -22.98 -4.92
C SER A 127 -5.77 -23.69 -3.98
N PRO A 128 -7.06 -23.30 -3.96
CA PRO A 128 -8.10 -24.08 -3.32
C PRO A 128 -8.50 -25.26 -4.19
N SER A 129 -8.29 -26.48 -3.69
CA SER A 129 -8.71 -27.73 -4.33
C SER A 129 -10.20 -27.74 -4.73
N TRP A 130 -11.05 -27.05 -3.98
CA TRP A 130 -12.49 -26.96 -4.25
C TRP A 130 -12.86 -26.07 -5.44
N LEU A 131 -11.98 -25.15 -5.86
CA LEU A 131 -12.29 -24.22 -6.95
C LEU A 131 -12.22 -24.89 -8.33
N HIS A 132 -11.38 -25.92 -8.48
CA HIS A 132 -11.31 -26.74 -9.69
C HIS A 132 -12.63 -27.44 -10.01
N HIS A 133 -13.42 -27.78 -8.98
CA HIS A 133 -14.71 -28.45 -9.17
C HIS A 133 -15.83 -27.50 -9.63
N ILE A 134 -15.67 -26.19 -9.44
CA ILE A 134 -16.71 -25.19 -9.77
C ILE A 134 -16.54 -24.65 -11.20
N LEU A 135 -15.33 -24.67 -11.74
CA LEU A 135 -15.01 -24.11 -13.06
C LEU A 135 -15.14 -25.11 -14.24
N ASP A 136 -15.75 -26.26 -13.96
CA ASP A 136 -16.27 -27.29 -14.88
C ASP A 136 -15.25 -28.36 -15.37
N PRO A 137 -15.59 -29.67 -15.32
CA PRO A 137 -14.73 -30.80 -15.73
C PRO A 137 -14.76 -31.12 -17.24
N ASP A 138 -15.40 -30.29 -18.07
CA ASP A 138 -15.59 -30.52 -19.50
C ASP A 138 -15.16 -29.30 -20.37
N ALA A 139 -14.31 -28.44 -19.79
CA ALA A 139 -13.69 -27.34 -20.51
C ALA A 139 -12.75 -27.92 -21.58
N LYS A 140 -13.30 -28.13 -22.79
CA LYS A 140 -12.51 -28.32 -24.00
C LYS A 140 -11.33 -27.36 -23.95
N ASP A 141 -10.12 -27.88 -24.16
CA ASP A 141 -8.92 -27.10 -24.39
C ASP A 141 -9.18 -26.16 -25.57
N VAL A 142 -9.79 -25.00 -25.29
CA VAL A 142 -9.96 -23.92 -26.25
C VAL A 142 -8.54 -23.43 -26.43
N GLY A 143 -7.95 -23.94 -27.50
CA GLY A 143 -6.55 -23.83 -27.79
C GLY A 143 -6.05 -22.39 -27.71
N VAL A 144 -4.79 -22.30 -27.32
CA VAL A 144 -3.91 -21.18 -27.65
C VAL A 144 -4.29 -19.86 -26.96
N ALA A 145 -4.21 -19.83 -25.62
CA ALA A 145 -3.41 -18.75 -25.06
C ALA A 145 -1.95 -19.16 -25.33
N ALA A 146 -1.18 -18.30 -26.00
CA ALA A 146 0.24 -18.55 -26.22
C ALA A 146 0.89 -19.04 -24.91
N SER A 147 1.86 -19.95 -25.00
CA SER A 147 2.66 -20.39 -23.86
C SER A 147 3.41 -19.18 -23.29
N THR A 148 2.76 -18.45 -22.39
CA THR A 148 3.34 -17.31 -21.70
C THR A 148 3.85 -17.77 -20.34
N ASN A 149 4.74 -17.00 -19.75
CA ASN A 149 5.20 -17.35 -18.40
C ASN A 149 4.09 -17.31 -17.36
N LEU A 150 3.09 -16.46 -17.54
CA LEU A 150 1.93 -16.46 -16.66
C LEU A 150 1.15 -17.79 -16.74
N THR A 151 1.04 -18.42 -17.92
CA THR A 151 0.41 -19.75 -18.05
C THR A 151 1.26 -20.82 -17.39
N HIS A 152 2.59 -20.76 -17.56
CA HIS A 152 3.50 -21.70 -16.90
C HIS A 152 3.43 -21.58 -15.37
N LEU A 153 3.38 -20.35 -14.84
CA LEU A 153 3.29 -20.09 -13.42
C LEU A 153 1.94 -20.54 -12.85
N ALA A 154 0.84 -20.34 -13.58
CA ALA A 154 -0.48 -20.85 -13.22
C ALA A 154 -0.48 -22.38 -13.05
N ASN A 155 0.17 -23.10 -13.98
CA ASN A 155 0.32 -24.55 -13.89
C ASN A 155 1.17 -24.98 -12.69
N VAL A 156 2.27 -24.27 -12.39
CA VAL A 156 3.10 -24.52 -11.20
C VAL A 156 2.30 -24.33 -9.90
N MET A 157 1.41 -23.35 -9.87
CA MET A 157 0.54 -23.09 -8.72
C MET A 157 -0.66 -24.01 -8.64
N GLU A 158 -0.86 -24.89 -9.64
CA GLU A 158 -2.08 -25.70 -9.79
C GLU A 158 -3.33 -24.81 -9.79
N ILE A 159 -3.33 -23.72 -10.57
CA ILE A 159 -4.49 -22.83 -10.74
C ILE A 159 -4.81 -22.75 -12.23
N ASP A 160 -6.08 -22.94 -12.59
CA ASP A 160 -6.52 -22.72 -13.97
C ASP A 160 -6.34 -21.24 -14.37
N LEU A 161 -5.84 -20.99 -15.59
CA LEU A 161 -5.62 -19.66 -16.14
C LEU A 161 -6.88 -18.80 -16.09
N ARG A 162 -8.05 -19.41 -16.33
CA ARG A 162 -9.36 -18.73 -16.29
C ARG A 162 -9.78 -18.37 -14.86
N ALA A 163 -9.20 -19.04 -13.87
CA ALA A 163 -9.47 -18.86 -12.46
C ALA A 163 -8.59 -17.83 -11.78
N LEU A 164 -7.52 -17.32 -12.43
CA LEU A 164 -6.55 -16.41 -11.80
C LEU A 164 -7.23 -15.15 -11.23
N PHE A 165 -8.02 -14.47 -12.05
CA PHE A 165 -8.77 -13.28 -11.62
C PHE A 165 -9.78 -13.61 -10.51
N LEU A 166 -10.54 -14.71 -10.69
CA LEU A 166 -11.55 -15.15 -9.73
C LEU A 166 -10.95 -15.50 -8.36
N THR A 167 -9.80 -16.16 -8.36
CA THR A 167 -9.05 -16.51 -7.14
C THR A 167 -8.64 -15.25 -6.40
N SER A 168 -8.04 -14.28 -7.11
CA SER A 168 -7.58 -13.03 -6.49
C SER A 168 -8.73 -12.20 -5.89
N ILE A 169 -9.86 -12.06 -6.60
CA ILE A 169 -11.03 -11.34 -6.07
C ILE A 169 -11.70 -12.08 -4.90
N LEU A 170 -11.74 -13.42 -4.94
CA LEU A 170 -12.28 -14.23 -3.85
C LEU A 170 -11.47 -14.04 -2.57
N PHE A 171 -10.15 -14.20 -2.63
CA PHE A 171 -9.29 -14.01 -1.47
C PHE A 171 -9.23 -12.56 -1.01
N PHE A 172 -9.32 -11.59 -1.92
CA PHE A 172 -9.55 -10.19 -1.55
C PHE A 172 -10.84 -10.01 -0.74
N GLY A 173 -11.94 -10.64 -1.19
CA GLY A 173 -13.22 -10.64 -0.48
C GLY A 173 -13.11 -11.29 0.91
N ILE A 174 -12.42 -12.42 1.02
CA ILE A 174 -12.16 -13.09 2.31
C ILE A 174 -11.38 -12.17 3.25
N CYS A 175 -10.29 -11.55 2.77
CA CYS A 175 -9.51 -10.59 3.57
C CYS A 175 -10.36 -9.40 4.03
N LEU A 176 -11.25 -8.90 3.17
CA LEU A 176 -12.18 -7.80 3.51
C LEU A 176 -13.18 -8.23 4.58
N VAL A 177 -13.77 -9.42 4.46
CA VAL A 177 -14.69 -9.96 5.49
C VAL A 177 -13.97 -10.14 6.82
N VAL A 178 -12.77 -10.74 6.83
CA VAL A 178 -11.97 -10.91 8.05
C VAL A 178 -11.65 -9.56 8.69
N LEU A 179 -11.27 -8.56 7.88
CA LEU A 179 -11.00 -7.21 8.38
C LEU A 179 -12.25 -6.56 9.00
N VAL A 180 -13.41 -6.70 8.34
CA VAL A 180 -14.68 -6.21 8.89
C VAL A 180 -15.02 -6.91 10.20
N LEU A 181 -14.81 -8.21 10.32
CA LEU A 181 -15.00 -8.95 11.58
C LEU A 181 -14.08 -8.43 12.68
N ILE A 182 -12.79 -8.21 12.40
CA ILE A 182 -11.85 -7.61 13.36
C ILE A 182 -12.34 -6.22 13.80
N CYS A 183 -12.77 -5.39 12.85
CA CYS A 183 -13.32 -4.07 13.13
C CYS A 183 -14.56 -4.15 14.04
N LEU A 184 -15.46 -5.11 13.79
CA LEU A 184 -16.64 -5.36 14.62
C LEU A 184 -16.26 -5.84 16.02
N THR A 185 -15.27 -6.73 16.15
CA THR A 185 -14.78 -7.19 17.46
C THR A 185 -14.20 -6.02 18.27
N ILE A 186 -13.38 -5.17 17.65
CA ILE A 186 -12.85 -3.97 18.31
C ILE A 186 -14.00 -3.03 18.69
N TRP A 187 -15.00 -2.88 17.81
CA TRP A 187 -16.18 -2.05 18.08
C TRP A 187 -16.98 -2.55 19.29
N ILE A 188 -17.31 -3.84 19.33
CA ILE A 188 -18.02 -4.46 20.46
C ILE A 188 -17.20 -4.35 21.74
N CYS A 189 -15.89 -4.59 21.69
CA CYS A 189 -15.00 -4.43 22.85
C CYS A 189 -15.03 -3.00 23.39
N TYR A 190 -14.98 -1.99 22.51
CA TYR A 190 -15.10 -0.59 22.90
C TYR A 190 -16.46 -0.27 23.52
N GLU A 191 -17.55 -0.86 23.05
CA GLU A 191 -18.87 -0.66 23.65
C GLU A 191 -18.98 -1.26 25.05
N ILE A 192 -18.47 -2.48 25.24
CA ILE A 192 -18.44 -3.13 26.56
C ILE A 192 -17.60 -2.28 27.53
N LEU A 193 -16.45 -1.79 27.09
CA LEU A 193 -15.60 -0.91 27.88
C LEU A 193 -16.28 0.44 28.16
N ALA A 194 -17.07 0.97 27.22
CA ALA A 194 -17.83 2.21 27.42
C ALA A 194 -18.97 2.07 28.42
N VAL A 195 -19.60 0.90 28.52
CA VAL A 195 -20.55 0.61 29.59
C VAL A 195 -19.85 0.58 30.95
N SER A 196 -18.65 -0.03 31.03
CA SER A 196 -17.88 -0.11 32.27
C SER A 196 -17.33 1.24 32.74
N ASN A 197 -16.94 2.11 31.80
CA ASN A 197 -16.25 3.38 32.06
C ASN A 197 -16.74 4.47 31.10
N PRO A 198 -17.97 4.98 31.29
CA PRO A 198 -18.60 5.92 30.36
C PRO A 198 -17.83 7.23 30.21
N TYR A 199 -17.13 7.68 31.27
CA TYR A 199 -16.37 8.93 31.26
C TYR A 199 -15.13 8.89 30.33
N ARG A 200 -14.59 7.69 30.03
CA ARG A 200 -13.36 7.53 29.24
C ARG A 200 -13.61 7.14 27.79
N PHE A 201 -14.65 6.34 27.53
CA PHE A 201 -14.85 5.73 26.21
C PHE A 201 -16.09 6.24 25.47
N SER A 202 -16.95 7.05 26.11
CA SER A 202 -18.10 7.65 25.42
C SER A 202 -17.65 8.62 24.32
N GLY A 203 -18.30 8.56 23.16
CA GLY A 203 -18.04 9.46 22.02
C GLY A 203 -16.97 9.01 21.01
N ASN A 204 -16.27 7.90 21.24
CA ASN A 204 -15.18 7.44 20.35
C ASN A 204 -15.63 6.58 19.14
N ARG A 205 -16.93 6.27 19.01
CA ARG A 205 -17.50 5.45 17.91
C ARG A 205 -17.15 5.98 16.52
N ARG A 206 -17.26 7.31 16.31
CA ARG A 206 -16.96 7.96 15.03
C ARG A 206 -15.48 7.88 14.64
N LYS A 207 -14.58 7.96 15.65
CA LYS A 207 -13.14 7.80 15.45
C LYS A 207 -12.81 6.35 15.09
N LEU A 208 -13.44 5.39 15.75
CA LEU A 208 -13.24 3.97 15.46
C LEU A 208 -13.70 3.61 14.05
N GLY A 209 -14.90 4.05 13.63
CA GLY A 209 -15.34 3.86 12.24
C GLY A 209 -14.38 4.48 11.22
N SER A 210 -13.72 5.59 11.58
CA SER A 210 -12.71 6.22 10.72
C SER A 210 -11.42 5.41 10.62
N VAL A 211 -10.99 4.73 11.69
CA VAL A 211 -9.88 3.76 11.67
C VAL A 211 -10.20 2.57 10.78
N CYS A 212 -11.40 1.99 10.93
CA CYS A 212 -11.83 0.84 10.12
C CYS A 212 -11.82 1.16 8.62
N ILE A 213 -12.32 2.34 8.24
CA ILE A 213 -12.24 2.83 6.85
C ILE A 213 -10.78 2.95 6.40
N GLY A 214 -9.89 3.46 7.24
CA GLY A 214 -8.47 3.56 6.91
C GLY A 214 -7.81 2.22 6.67
N TRP A 215 -8.15 1.19 7.44
CA TRP A 215 -7.66 -0.18 7.20
C TRP A 215 -8.22 -0.79 5.91
N ILE A 216 -9.48 -0.52 5.58
CA ILE A 216 -10.06 -0.96 4.29
C ILE A 216 -9.31 -0.32 3.13
N ILE A 217 -9.07 1.00 3.19
CA ILE A 217 -8.29 1.73 2.18
C ILE A 217 -6.88 1.14 2.06
N GLN A 218 -6.23 0.82 3.19
CA GLN A 218 -4.90 0.19 3.19
C GLN A 218 -4.93 -1.18 2.50
N LEU A 219 -5.89 -2.05 2.84
CA LEU A 219 -6.05 -3.36 2.23
C LEU A 219 -6.27 -3.24 0.72
N THR A 220 -7.14 -2.33 0.28
CA THR A 220 -7.37 -2.06 -1.15
C THR A 220 -6.11 -1.52 -1.84
N THR A 221 -5.32 -0.68 -1.16
CA THR A 221 -4.07 -0.13 -1.72
C THR A 221 -3.01 -1.22 -1.90
N ILE A 222 -2.91 -2.16 -0.95
CA ILE A 222 -2.04 -3.34 -1.05
C ILE A 222 -2.51 -4.26 -2.19
N ALA A 223 -3.81 -4.53 -2.30
CA ALA A 223 -4.37 -5.39 -3.34
C ALA A 223 -4.47 -4.70 -4.72
N TYR A 224 -4.12 -3.42 -4.83
CA TYR A 224 -4.33 -2.65 -6.06
C TYR A 224 -3.57 -3.23 -7.26
N LEU A 225 -2.28 -3.53 -7.09
CA LEU A 225 -1.44 -4.06 -8.18
C LEU A 225 -1.97 -5.41 -8.70
N PRO A 226 -2.17 -6.46 -7.86
CA PRO A 226 -2.65 -7.74 -8.35
C PRO A 226 -4.05 -7.67 -8.96
N LEU A 227 -4.98 -6.92 -8.33
CA LEU A 227 -6.33 -6.77 -8.88
C LEU A 227 -6.32 -6.04 -10.22
N THR A 228 -5.51 -4.99 -10.36
CA THR A 228 -5.36 -4.26 -11.64
C THR A 228 -4.82 -5.17 -12.73
N ALA A 229 -3.72 -5.87 -12.45
CA ALA A 229 -3.06 -6.74 -13.42
C ALA A 229 -3.95 -7.89 -13.88
N LEU A 230 -4.60 -8.58 -12.94
CA LEU A 230 -5.47 -9.71 -13.25
C LEU A 230 -6.79 -9.27 -13.87
N SER A 231 -7.32 -8.09 -13.52
CA SER A 231 -8.45 -7.49 -14.24
C SER A 231 -8.10 -7.23 -15.71
N PHE A 232 -6.96 -6.58 -15.99
CA PHE A 232 -6.51 -6.36 -17.37
C PHE A 232 -6.27 -7.66 -18.13
N TYR A 233 -5.67 -8.66 -17.48
CA TYR A 233 -5.47 -9.97 -18.06
C TYR A 233 -6.81 -10.66 -18.41
N GLN A 234 -7.80 -10.62 -17.51
CA GLN A 234 -9.11 -11.23 -17.74
C GLN A 234 -9.87 -10.58 -18.90
N LEU A 235 -9.60 -9.30 -19.21
CA LEU A 235 -10.15 -8.62 -20.38
C LEU A 235 -9.49 -9.06 -21.70
N MET A 236 -8.28 -9.62 -21.64
CA MET A 236 -7.55 -10.12 -22.82
C MET A 236 -7.81 -11.60 -23.10
N VAL A 237 -8.26 -12.36 -22.11
CA VAL A 237 -8.52 -13.80 -22.24
C VAL A 237 -10.00 -14.06 -22.55
N PRO A 238 -10.31 -14.94 -23.52
CA PRO A 238 -11.69 -15.34 -23.78
C PRO A 238 -12.26 -16.09 -22.57
N GLY A 239 -13.25 -15.49 -21.93
CA GLY A 239 -13.95 -16.04 -20.78
C GLY A 239 -15.46 -15.87 -20.89
N PRO A 240 -16.23 -16.52 -20.01
CA PRO A 240 -17.66 -16.27 -19.92
C PRO A 240 -17.91 -14.80 -19.57
N TRP A 241 -19.00 -14.24 -20.12
CA TRP A 241 -19.32 -12.82 -20.06
C TRP A 241 -19.31 -12.23 -18.64
N TYR A 242 -19.67 -13.04 -17.62
CA TYR A 242 -19.72 -12.59 -16.23
C TYR A 242 -18.33 -12.30 -15.65
N LEU A 243 -17.27 -13.03 -16.04
CA LEU A 243 -15.90 -12.76 -15.59
C LEU A 243 -15.36 -11.46 -16.22
N THR A 244 -15.68 -11.22 -17.50
CA THR A 244 -15.34 -9.98 -18.19
C THR A 244 -16.10 -8.79 -17.59
N ALA A 245 -17.39 -8.95 -17.28
CA ALA A 245 -18.18 -7.91 -16.63
C ALA A 245 -17.64 -7.60 -15.22
N LEU A 246 -17.30 -8.62 -14.43
CA LEU A 246 -16.78 -8.46 -13.07
C LEU A 246 -15.39 -7.81 -13.06
N SER A 247 -14.49 -8.21 -13.97
CA SER A 247 -13.15 -7.59 -14.11
C SER A 247 -13.25 -6.14 -14.55
N SER A 248 -14.15 -5.81 -15.48
CA SER A 248 -14.45 -4.44 -15.89
C SER A 248 -15.01 -3.60 -14.75
N PHE A 249 -15.95 -4.14 -13.96
CA PHE A 249 -16.49 -3.45 -12.78
C PHE A 249 -15.43 -3.21 -11.70
N MET A 250 -14.59 -4.21 -11.41
CA MET A 250 -13.48 -4.06 -10.44
C MET A 250 -12.51 -2.98 -10.90
N LEU A 251 -12.14 -2.98 -12.18
CA LEU A 251 -11.21 -2.03 -12.77
C LEU A 251 -11.79 -0.61 -12.79
N ALA A 252 -12.92 -0.40 -13.47
CA ALA A 252 -13.51 0.92 -13.65
C ALA A 252 -14.16 1.48 -12.36
N GLY A 253 -14.87 0.64 -11.61
CA GLY A 253 -15.61 1.05 -10.43
C GLY A 253 -14.72 1.22 -9.20
N VAL A 254 -14.05 0.14 -8.80
CA VAL A 254 -13.30 0.11 -7.53
C VAL A 254 -11.93 0.75 -7.70
N LEU A 255 -11.13 0.28 -8.67
CA LEU A 255 -9.73 0.69 -8.79
C LEU A 255 -9.59 2.09 -9.39
N PHE A 256 -10.34 2.45 -10.42
CA PHE A 256 -10.35 3.80 -10.98
C PHE A 256 -11.32 4.73 -10.26
N GLY A 257 -12.59 4.36 -10.13
CA GLY A 257 -13.63 5.23 -9.57
C GLY A 257 -13.39 5.58 -8.10
N VAL A 258 -13.31 4.59 -7.22
CA VAL A 258 -13.10 4.86 -5.78
C VAL A 258 -11.75 5.52 -5.54
N TYR A 259 -10.67 5.03 -6.15
CA TYR A 259 -9.35 5.60 -5.91
C TYR A 259 -9.19 7.02 -6.45
N SER A 260 -9.71 7.34 -7.65
CA SER A 260 -9.71 8.72 -8.15
C SER A 260 -10.50 9.65 -7.24
N ARG A 261 -11.61 9.18 -6.66
CA ARG A 261 -12.34 9.94 -5.64
C ARG A 261 -11.47 10.18 -4.40
N ILE A 262 -10.75 9.16 -3.92
CA ILE A 262 -9.83 9.30 -2.77
C ILE A 262 -8.76 10.35 -3.08
N VAL A 263 -8.13 10.30 -4.25
CA VAL A 263 -7.13 11.29 -4.70
C VAL A 263 -7.71 12.70 -4.67
N ILE A 264 -8.89 12.90 -5.26
CA ILE A 264 -9.57 14.21 -5.28
C ILE A 264 -9.84 14.71 -3.84
N LEU A 265 -10.32 13.84 -2.96
CA LEU A 265 -10.60 14.19 -1.56
C LEU A 265 -9.34 14.60 -0.80
N VAL A 266 -8.27 13.83 -0.95
CA VAL A 266 -6.99 14.09 -0.28
C VAL A 266 -6.42 15.41 -0.78
N THR A 267 -6.36 15.63 -2.09
CA THR A 267 -5.82 16.86 -2.67
C THR A 267 -6.63 18.10 -2.29
N GLN A 268 -7.97 18.01 -2.23
CA GLN A 268 -8.82 19.16 -1.85
C GLN A 268 -8.73 19.53 -0.37
N ARG A 269 -8.52 18.55 0.52
CA ARG A 269 -8.54 18.75 1.98
C ARG A 269 -7.15 18.78 2.61
N HIS A 270 -6.10 18.58 1.81
CA HIS A 270 -4.72 18.65 2.27
C HIS A 270 -4.41 20.05 2.84
N GLY A 271 -3.92 20.13 4.08
CA GLY A 271 -3.55 21.38 4.76
C GLY A 271 -4.71 22.14 5.44
N THR A 272 -5.97 21.94 5.03
CA THR A 272 -7.16 22.54 5.66
C THR A 272 -7.83 21.62 6.68
N SER A 273 -7.56 20.32 6.60
CA SER A 273 -8.11 19.33 7.52
C SER A 273 -7.27 19.21 8.81
N SER A 274 -7.61 19.98 9.83
CA SER A 274 -7.28 19.64 11.23
C SER A 274 -8.20 18.56 11.81
N ASP A 275 -9.11 17.98 11.01
CA ASP A 275 -10.06 16.96 11.46
C ASP A 275 -9.36 15.62 11.71
N PRO A 276 -9.33 15.14 12.97
CA PRO A 276 -8.73 13.85 13.31
C PRO A 276 -9.35 12.67 12.56
N SER A 277 -10.64 12.76 12.20
CA SER A 277 -11.35 11.69 11.52
C SER A 277 -10.86 11.50 10.09
N PHE A 278 -10.49 12.59 9.42
CA PHE A 278 -9.94 12.55 8.07
C PHE A 278 -8.53 11.93 8.07
N LEU A 279 -7.69 12.32 9.05
CA LEU A 279 -6.36 11.75 9.25
C LEU A 279 -6.43 10.25 9.52
N LEU A 280 -7.36 9.77 10.36
CA LEU A 280 -7.49 8.33 10.63
C LEU A 280 -7.89 7.52 9.39
N ARG A 281 -8.67 8.10 8.47
CA ARG A 281 -9.12 7.44 7.23
C ARG A 281 -8.05 7.41 6.14
N TYR A 282 -7.42 8.55 5.89
CA TYR A 282 -6.56 8.72 4.72
C TYR A 282 -5.07 8.87 5.07
N GLY A 283 -4.74 8.99 6.35
CA GLY A 283 -3.39 9.27 6.81
C GLY A 283 -2.36 8.24 6.37
N GLN A 284 -2.71 6.97 6.23
CA GLN A 284 -1.77 5.96 5.71
C GLN A 284 -1.18 6.33 4.34
N LEU A 285 -1.95 7.01 3.49
CA LEU A 285 -1.53 7.33 2.12
C LEU A 285 -0.50 8.45 2.06
N TYR A 286 -0.53 9.41 3.00
CA TYR A 286 0.25 10.65 2.87
C TYR A 286 0.96 11.11 4.15
N THR A 287 0.59 10.62 5.34
CA THR A 287 1.27 10.97 6.60
C THR A 287 2.75 10.55 6.63
N PRO A 288 3.18 9.43 6.03
CA PRO A 288 4.61 9.11 5.88
C PRO A 288 5.39 10.13 5.05
N LEU A 289 4.70 10.86 4.16
CA LEU A 289 5.29 11.77 3.20
C LEU A 289 5.50 13.15 3.82
N ARG A 290 6.51 13.88 3.32
CA ARG A 290 6.66 15.28 3.70
C ARG A 290 5.52 16.12 3.13
N ARG A 291 5.23 17.23 3.81
CA ARG A 291 4.14 18.16 3.44
C ARG A 291 4.31 18.75 2.04
N ASP A 292 5.54 18.99 1.61
CA ASP A 292 5.92 19.49 0.29
C ASP A 292 5.76 18.44 -0.81
N THR A 293 5.89 17.15 -0.48
CA THR A 293 5.87 16.03 -1.43
C THR A 293 4.65 15.13 -1.25
N PHE A 294 3.55 15.63 -0.67
CA PHE A 294 2.37 14.81 -0.38
C PHE A 294 1.78 14.16 -1.65
N TYR A 295 1.85 14.81 -2.80
CA TYR A 295 1.35 14.28 -4.08
C TYR A 295 2.09 13.02 -4.56
N PHE A 296 3.20 12.65 -3.93
CA PHE A 296 3.99 11.49 -4.29
C PHE A 296 3.21 10.17 -4.20
N PHE A 297 2.20 10.05 -3.32
CA PHE A 297 1.36 8.85 -3.28
C PHE A 297 0.61 8.61 -4.60
N ILE A 298 0.25 9.69 -5.31
CA ILE A 298 -0.43 9.62 -6.63
C ILE A 298 0.53 9.03 -7.66
N ILE A 299 1.81 9.42 -7.62
CA ILE A 299 2.85 8.91 -8.49
C ILE A 299 3.07 7.40 -8.23
N VAL A 300 3.18 7.00 -6.96
CA VAL A 300 3.29 5.58 -6.58
C VAL A 300 2.09 4.78 -7.09
N GLN A 301 0.89 5.34 -6.97
CA GLN A 301 -0.31 4.66 -7.44
C GLN A 301 -0.36 4.53 -8.97
N LEU A 302 0.01 5.59 -9.68
CA LEU A 302 0.11 5.57 -11.14
C LEU A 302 1.15 4.54 -11.61
N HIS A 303 2.28 4.45 -10.93
CA HIS A 303 3.29 3.44 -11.20
C HIS A 303 2.72 2.01 -11.06
N ARG A 304 1.96 1.72 -9.99
CA ARG A 304 1.29 0.42 -9.80
C ARG A 304 0.25 0.14 -10.88
N LEU A 305 -0.50 1.15 -11.31
CA LEU A 305 -1.48 1.03 -12.38
C LEU A 305 -0.81 0.65 -13.71
N LEU A 306 0.24 1.37 -14.09
CA LEU A 306 0.99 1.14 -15.31
C LEU A 306 1.67 -0.24 -15.30
N LEU A 307 2.28 -0.63 -14.17
CA LEU A 307 2.86 -1.97 -13.97
C LEU A 307 1.80 -3.06 -14.17
N GLY A 308 0.62 -2.91 -13.55
CA GLY A 308 -0.49 -3.83 -13.72
C GLY A 308 -1.00 -3.89 -15.16
N GLY A 309 -1.05 -2.75 -15.85
CA GLY A 309 -1.38 -2.67 -17.27
C GLY A 309 -0.38 -3.43 -18.15
N MET A 310 0.92 -3.26 -17.92
CA MET A 310 1.96 -3.98 -18.68
C MET A 310 1.88 -5.49 -18.46
N ILE A 311 1.68 -5.94 -17.22
CA ILE A 311 1.53 -7.36 -16.90
C ILE A 311 0.24 -7.91 -17.51
N GLY A 312 -0.89 -7.21 -17.41
CA GLY A 312 -2.17 -7.75 -17.90
C GLY A 312 -2.34 -7.70 -19.42
N LEU A 313 -2.00 -6.58 -20.06
CA LEU A 313 -2.32 -6.29 -21.47
C LEU A 313 -1.26 -6.78 -22.46
N PHE A 314 0.02 -6.84 -22.05
CA PHE A 314 1.15 -7.07 -22.97
C PHE A 314 1.76 -8.47 -22.88
N GLN A 315 0.99 -9.47 -22.42
CA GLN A 315 1.48 -10.86 -22.25
C GLN A 315 2.07 -11.47 -23.54
N MET A 316 1.69 -10.99 -24.72
CA MET A 316 2.21 -11.47 -26.01
C MET A 316 3.61 -10.93 -26.37
N SER A 317 4.09 -9.87 -25.70
CA SER A 317 5.36 -9.22 -26.02
C SER A 317 6.21 -8.99 -24.78
N GLY A 318 7.09 -9.94 -24.47
CA GLY A 318 8.06 -9.81 -23.38
C GLY A 318 9.01 -8.63 -23.56
N GLU A 319 9.41 -8.33 -24.80
CA GLU A 319 10.33 -7.22 -25.08
C GLU A 319 9.73 -5.86 -24.70
N ALA A 320 8.46 -5.63 -25.07
CA ALA A 320 7.73 -4.41 -24.71
C ALA A 320 7.48 -4.33 -23.19
N GLN A 321 7.12 -5.45 -22.55
CA GLN A 321 6.95 -5.53 -21.10
C GLN A 321 8.23 -5.11 -20.37
N THR A 322 9.34 -5.81 -20.62
CA THR A 322 10.60 -5.57 -19.90
C THR A 322 11.17 -4.19 -20.16
N GLY A 323 11.11 -3.70 -21.40
CA GLY A 323 11.63 -2.37 -21.74
C GLY A 323 10.89 -1.24 -21.02
N VAL A 324 9.55 -1.25 -21.04
CA VAL A 324 8.74 -0.22 -20.37
C VAL A 324 8.88 -0.30 -18.85
N LEU A 325 8.88 -1.50 -18.28
CA LEU A 325 9.03 -1.68 -16.83
C LEU A 325 10.38 -1.19 -16.33
N LEU A 326 11.47 -1.49 -17.05
CA LEU A 326 12.79 -0.99 -16.71
C LEU A 326 12.83 0.56 -16.71
N ILE A 327 12.27 1.20 -17.74
CA ILE A 327 12.20 2.67 -17.81
C ILE A 327 11.39 3.23 -16.63
N MET A 328 10.25 2.61 -16.31
CA MET A 328 9.41 3.02 -15.20
C MET A 328 10.09 2.89 -13.84
N ASP A 329 10.80 1.78 -13.59
CA ASP A 329 11.48 1.54 -12.32
C ASP A 329 12.71 2.45 -12.16
N ILE A 330 13.46 2.73 -13.25
CA ILE A 330 14.53 3.74 -13.25
C ILE A 330 13.96 5.14 -12.97
N ALA A 331 12.82 5.50 -13.58
CA ALA A 331 12.17 6.79 -13.33
C ALA A 331 11.73 6.89 -11.86
N MET A 332 11.16 5.83 -11.29
CA MET A 332 10.81 5.79 -9.87
C MET A 332 12.04 5.91 -8.96
N LEU A 333 13.13 5.22 -9.29
CA LEU A 333 14.41 5.35 -8.57
C LEU A 333 14.92 6.79 -8.58
N ALA A 334 14.91 7.45 -9.75
CA ALA A 334 15.31 8.85 -9.87
C ALA A 334 14.43 9.77 -9.02
N LEU A 335 13.12 9.54 -9.01
CA LEU A 335 12.17 10.30 -8.19
C LEU A 335 12.41 10.10 -6.69
N TYR A 336 12.66 8.86 -6.23
CA TYR A 336 13.00 8.61 -4.84
C TYR A 336 14.32 9.27 -4.43
N ALA A 337 15.35 9.19 -5.28
CA ALA A 337 16.66 9.76 -5.00
C ALA A 337 16.64 11.30 -4.97
N THR A 338 15.89 11.93 -5.87
CA THR A 338 15.85 13.40 -6.00
C THR A 338 14.88 14.04 -5.02
N LEU A 339 13.67 13.49 -4.87
CA LEU A 339 12.65 14.07 -4.02
C LEU A 339 12.78 13.61 -2.58
N SER A 340 13.29 12.39 -2.31
CA SER A 340 13.33 11.81 -0.97
C SER A 340 12.00 12.01 -0.21
N PRO A 341 10.87 11.51 -0.71
CA PRO A 341 9.53 12.01 -0.35
C PRO A 341 9.08 11.73 1.10
N TYR A 342 9.74 10.84 1.83
CA TYR A 342 9.36 10.47 3.20
C TYR A 342 9.88 11.46 4.25
N VAL A 343 9.18 11.58 5.37
CA VAL A 343 9.64 12.35 6.54
C VAL A 343 10.85 11.68 7.18
N ASP A 344 10.82 10.35 7.28
CA ASP A 344 11.88 9.57 7.90
C ASP A 344 13.03 9.32 6.94
N ARG A 345 14.27 9.60 7.39
CA ARG A 345 15.48 9.36 6.58
C ARG A 345 15.68 7.89 6.26
N VAL A 346 15.39 6.99 7.21
CA VAL A 346 15.50 5.54 7.00
C VAL A 346 14.49 5.07 5.96
N ALA A 347 13.26 5.59 5.98
CA ALA A 347 12.24 5.28 4.97
C ALA A 347 12.69 5.73 3.57
N ASN A 348 13.25 6.94 3.42
CA ASN A 348 13.82 7.39 2.15
C ASN A 348 14.97 6.49 1.66
N PHE A 349 15.90 6.14 2.56
CA PHE A 349 16.99 5.24 2.20
C PHE A 349 16.47 3.89 1.72
N LEU A 350 15.48 3.31 2.39
CA LEU A 350 14.88 2.04 1.99
C LEU A 350 14.10 2.12 0.69
N ALA A 351 13.40 3.22 0.45
CA ALA A 351 12.70 3.45 -0.80
C ALA A 351 13.68 3.51 -1.98
N VAL A 352 14.80 4.24 -1.83
CA VAL A 352 15.88 4.29 -2.82
C VAL A 352 16.53 2.92 -3.00
N LEU A 353 16.86 2.22 -1.91
CA LEU A 353 17.47 0.89 -1.94
C LEU A 353 16.55 -0.11 -2.68
N THR A 354 15.26 -0.12 -2.34
CA THR A 354 14.28 -1.02 -2.94
C THR A 354 14.10 -0.70 -4.42
N ALA A 355 13.94 0.58 -4.79
CA ALA A 355 13.83 1.00 -6.18
C ALA A 355 15.10 0.69 -6.99
N ALA A 356 16.29 0.79 -6.37
CA ALA A 356 17.56 0.44 -7.01
C ALA A 356 17.65 -1.06 -7.27
N VAL A 357 17.34 -1.90 -6.28
CA VAL A 357 17.34 -3.35 -6.46
C VAL A 357 16.32 -3.76 -7.50
N ARG A 358 15.12 -3.17 -7.51
CA ARG A 358 14.11 -3.43 -8.54
C ARG A 358 14.60 -3.07 -9.93
N SER A 359 15.19 -1.88 -10.10
CA SER A 359 15.78 -1.45 -11.38
C SER A 359 16.90 -2.40 -11.84
N ILE A 360 17.73 -2.90 -10.93
CA ILE A 360 18.76 -3.91 -11.24
C ILE A 360 18.11 -5.22 -11.68
N VAL A 361 17.09 -5.70 -10.98
CA VAL A 361 16.37 -6.93 -11.34
C VAL A 361 15.71 -6.80 -12.71
N ASP A 362 15.08 -5.66 -13.01
CA ASP A 362 14.49 -5.39 -14.33
C ASP A 362 15.54 -5.26 -15.44
N ALA A 363 16.72 -4.71 -15.15
CA ALA A 363 17.83 -4.71 -16.08
C ALA A 363 18.36 -6.12 -16.35
N LEU A 364 18.42 -6.97 -15.31
CA LEU A 364 18.76 -8.38 -15.46
C LEU A 364 17.70 -9.15 -16.24
N ASN A 365 16.42 -8.78 -16.12
CA ASN A 365 15.34 -9.37 -16.91
C ASN A 365 15.53 -9.18 -18.42
N VAL A 366 16.21 -8.11 -18.84
CA VAL A 366 16.56 -7.89 -20.26
C VAL A 366 17.38 -9.05 -20.83
N LEU A 367 18.23 -9.67 -20.00
CA LEU A 367 19.08 -10.79 -20.40
C LEU A 367 18.29 -12.06 -20.74
N PHE A 368 17.02 -12.15 -20.33
CA PHE A 368 16.14 -13.27 -20.67
C PHE A 368 15.28 -13.04 -21.92
N LEU A 369 15.47 -11.93 -22.64
CA LEU A 369 14.85 -11.75 -23.95
C LEU A 369 15.35 -12.84 -24.90
N ALA A 370 14.44 -13.41 -25.70
CA ALA A 370 14.78 -14.43 -26.69
C ALA A 370 15.79 -13.95 -27.74
N SER A 371 15.86 -12.63 -27.98
CA SER A 371 16.84 -11.99 -28.87
C SER A 371 18.27 -12.03 -28.32
N ILE A 372 18.45 -12.19 -27.01
CA ILE A 372 19.75 -12.32 -26.37
C ILE A 372 20.04 -13.83 -26.21
N ALA A 373 20.81 -14.38 -27.15
CA ALA A 373 21.12 -15.81 -27.24
C ALA A 373 22.08 -16.30 -26.12
N LEU A 374 21.65 -16.23 -24.86
CA LEU A 374 22.38 -16.78 -23.72
C LEU A 374 22.24 -18.29 -23.64
N THR A 375 23.31 -18.95 -23.20
CA THR A 375 23.27 -20.38 -22.85
C THR A 375 22.44 -20.60 -21.59
N ASP A 376 21.86 -21.79 -21.41
CA ASP A 376 21.02 -22.08 -20.24
C ASP A 376 21.78 -21.93 -18.92
N ARG A 377 23.07 -22.26 -18.92
CA ARG A 377 23.96 -22.04 -17.78
C ARG A 377 24.14 -20.55 -17.44
N GLN A 378 24.24 -19.67 -18.43
CA GLN A 378 24.32 -18.23 -18.20
C GLN A 378 23.01 -17.67 -17.62
N LYS A 379 21.87 -18.11 -18.15
CA LYS A 379 20.55 -17.72 -17.63
C LYS A 379 20.38 -18.11 -16.15
N GLN A 380 20.91 -19.27 -15.76
CA GLN A 380 20.88 -19.71 -14.36
C GLN A 380 21.69 -18.79 -13.45
N TYR A 381 22.91 -18.41 -13.83
CA TYR A 381 23.72 -17.48 -13.02
C TYR A 381 23.04 -16.12 -12.83
N VAL A 382 22.38 -15.62 -13.87
CA VAL A 382 21.58 -14.38 -13.77
C VAL A 382 20.42 -14.56 -12.79
N ALA A 383 19.66 -15.64 -12.90
CA ALA A 383 18.54 -15.91 -12.01
C ALA A 383 18.97 -16.13 -10.54
N TYR A 384 20.11 -16.79 -10.29
CA TYR A 384 20.68 -16.88 -8.93
C TYR A 384 21.04 -15.52 -8.36
N THR A 385 21.60 -14.63 -9.20
CA THR A 385 21.91 -13.26 -8.81
C THR A 385 20.65 -12.53 -8.38
N GLN A 386 19.54 -12.67 -9.12
CA GLN A 386 18.24 -12.10 -8.75
C GLN A 386 17.71 -12.66 -7.43
N VAL A 387 17.76 -13.98 -7.22
CA VAL A 387 17.33 -14.61 -5.95
C VAL A 387 18.12 -14.05 -4.76
N VAL A 388 19.45 -13.89 -4.90
CA VAL A 388 20.29 -13.30 -3.86
C VAL A 388 19.91 -11.85 -3.58
N LEU A 389 19.69 -11.05 -4.63
CA LEU A 389 19.24 -9.66 -4.48
C LEU A 389 17.90 -9.57 -3.72
N HIS A 390 16.94 -10.42 -4.05
CA HIS A 390 15.65 -10.48 -3.34
C HIS A 390 15.83 -10.86 -1.86
N PHE A 391 16.65 -11.87 -1.60
CA PHE A 391 16.94 -12.31 -0.23
C PHE A 391 17.57 -11.20 0.62
N VAL A 392 18.52 -10.45 0.05
CA VAL A 392 19.15 -9.31 0.74
C VAL A 392 18.12 -8.25 1.13
N VAL A 393 17.20 -7.90 0.23
CA VAL A 393 16.15 -6.91 0.52
C VAL A 393 15.24 -7.40 1.66
N PHE A 394 14.77 -8.65 1.61
CA PHE A 394 13.96 -9.20 2.71
C PHE A 394 14.72 -9.26 4.03
N ALA A 395 16.02 -9.60 4.01
CA ALA A 395 16.86 -9.60 5.20
C ALA A 395 17.01 -8.20 5.82
N VAL A 396 17.13 -7.16 4.99
CA VAL A 396 17.15 -5.76 5.44
C VAL A 396 15.83 -5.38 6.12
N TYR A 397 14.68 -5.67 5.49
CA TYR A 397 13.37 -5.43 6.11
C TYR A 397 13.22 -6.18 7.44
N LEU A 398 13.61 -7.46 7.48
CA LEU A 398 13.57 -8.27 8.68
C LEU A 398 14.42 -7.67 9.82
N GLY A 399 15.65 -7.25 9.50
CA GLY A 399 16.55 -6.61 10.45
C GLY A 399 15.97 -5.33 11.05
N ILE A 400 15.25 -4.54 10.25
CA ILE A 400 14.58 -3.33 10.74
C ILE A 400 13.42 -3.66 11.66
N HIS A 401 12.54 -4.59 11.29
CA HIS A 401 11.43 -4.99 12.17
C HIS A 401 11.94 -5.62 13.47
N LEU A 402 13.02 -6.40 13.42
CA LEU A 402 13.66 -6.95 14.61
C LEU A 402 14.29 -5.87 15.49
N SER A 403 14.96 -4.87 14.90
CA SER A 403 15.51 -3.74 15.66
C SER A 403 14.41 -2.94 16.37
N ARG A 404 13.24 -2.77 15.72
CA ARG A 404 12.07 -2.11 16.31
C ARG A 404 11.48 -2.93 17.45
N LEU A 405 11.36 -4.25 17.26
CA LEU A 405 10.96 -5.15 18.35
C LEU A 405 11.91 -5.02 19.55
N LEU A 406 13.22 -5.05 19.29
CA LEU A 406 14.24 -4.95 20.33
C LEU A 406 14.18 -3.61 21.07
N MET A 407 13.95 -2.50 20.36
CA MET A 407 13.76 -1.18 20.99
C MET A 407 12.55 -1.14 21.92
N ILE A 408 11.44 -1.79 21.55
CA ILE A 408 10.24 -1.89 22.41
C ILE A 408 10.54 -2.74 23.64
N LEU A 409 11.25 -3.86 23.48
CA LEU A 409 11.59 -4.78 24.57
C LEU A 409 12.64 -4.23 25.54
N LEU A 410 13.73 -3.63 25.05
CA LEU A 410 14.84 -3.13 25.88
C LEU A 410 14.58 -1.75 26.48
N GLY A 411 13.96 -0.84 25.73
CA GLY A 411 13.73 0.54 26.18
C GLY A 411 12.50 0.71 27.07
N GLY A 412 11.70 -0.35 27.23
CA GLY A 412 10.32 -0.25 27.71
C GLY A 412 9.47 0.72 26.88
N CYS A 413 8.18 0.83 27.22
CA CYS A 413 7.25 1.77 26.54
C CYS A 413 7.77 3.23 26.52
N TYR A 414 8.61 3.59 27.50
CA TYR A 414 9.24 4.92 27.62
C TYR A 414 10.32 5.17 26.56
N GLY A 415 11.15 4.20 26.19
CA GLY A 415 12.22 4.37 25.20
C GLY A 415 11.69 4.49 23.77
N TYR A 416 10.73 3.64 23.39
CA TYR A 416 10.11 3.68 22.05
C TYR A 416 9.32 4.98 21.84
N GLY A 417 8.53 5.37 22.85
CA GLY A 417 7.83 6.65 22.86
C GLY A 417 8.80 7.84 22.81
N SER A 418 9.94 7.80 23.50
CA SER A 418 10.92 8.89 23.54
C SER A 418 11.70 9.09 22.24
N CYS A 419 12.06 8.00 21.54
CA CYS A 419 12.71 8.06 20.22
C CYS A 419 11.80 8.66 19.16
N TRP A 420 10.50 8.33 19.17
CA TRP A 420 9.51 8.95 18.28
C TRP A 420 8.98 10.31 18.79
N ARG A 421 9.05 10.60 20.09
CA ARG A 421 8.76 11.92 20.70
C ARG A 421 9.79 12.99 20.38
N ARG A 422 10.93 12.63 19.79
CA ARG A 422 11.86 13.59 19.17
C ARG A 422 11.65 13.59 17.66
N PRO A 423 10.50 14.05 17.13
CA PRO A 423 10.56 14.50 15.76
C PRO A 423 11.56 15.66 15.76
N ASN A 424 12.51 15.64 14.84
CA ASN A 424 13.41 16.76 14.58
C ASN A 424 12.64 17.95 13.98
N TYR A 425 11.51 18.36 14.59
CA TYR A 425 10.92 19.69 14.48
C TYR A 425 11.68 20.68 15.37
N ARG A 426 12.99 20.49 15.54
CA ARG A 426 13.86 21.46 16.20
C ARG A 426 14.24 22.53 15.17
N GLY A 427 13.25 23.36 14.84
CA GLY A 427 13.41 24.55 14.03
C GLY A 427 12.26 24.74 13.04
N ARG A 428 11.39 25.73 13.32
CA ARG A 428 10.53 26.42 12.34
C ARG A 428 9.09 25.95 12.12
N ASN A 429 8.34 25.72 13.21
CA ASN A 429 7.00 26.33 13.45
C ASN A 429 6.30 25.66 14.64
N HIS A 430 6.39 26.31 15.80
CA HIS A 430 5.88 25.87 17.10
C HIS A 430 4.36 26.07 17.28
N ASN A 431 3.65 26.63 16.29
CA ASN A 431 2.32 27.17 16.50
C ASN A 431 1.15 26.18 16.34
N GLN A 432 1.37 24.96 15.80
CA GLN A 432 0.27 24.01 15.57
C GLN A 432 0.06 22.98 16.68
N HIS A 433 1.12 22.54 17.36
CA HIS A 433 0.97 21.58 18.47
C HIS A 433 0.48 22.25 19.78
N LEU A 434 0.77 23.53 19.99
CA LEU A 434 0.22 24.31 21.10
C LEU A 434 -1.30 24.51 21.02
N ALA A 435 -1.87 24.52 19.80
CA ALA A 435 -3.31 24.62 19.60
C ALA A 435 -4.07 23.37 20.10
N PHE A 436 -3.44 22.19 20.06
CA PHE A 436 -4.05 20.94 20.54
C PHE A 436 -4.14 20.87 22.07
N GLY A 437 -3.15 21.41 22.78
CA GLY A 437 -3.18 21.51 24.25
C GLY A 437 -4.13 22.61 24.75
N GLN A 438 -4.20 23.75 24.05
CA GLN A 438 -5.07 24.87 24.45
C GLN A 438 -6.57 24.59 24.18
N GLN A 439 -6.93 23.88 23.11
CA GLN A 439 -8.35 23.60 22.83
C GLN A 439 -8.99 22.60 23.81
N GLN A 440 -8.23 21.66 24.38
CA GLN A 440 -8.74 20.79 25.45
C GLN A 440 -9.01 21.58 26.75
N HIS A 441 -8.16 22.54 27.10
CA HIS A 441 -8.41 23.41 28.27
C HIS A 441 -9.65 24.30 28.08
N GLN A 442 -9.93 24.75 26.86
CA GLN A 442 -11.05 25.66 26.60
C GLN A 442 -12.42 24.94 26.53
N GLN A 443 -12.47 23.69 26.08
CA GLN A 443 -13.70 22.89 26.18
C GLN A 443 -14.02 22.45 27.62
N GLN A 444 -13.01 22.28 28.48
CA GLN A 444 -13.22 21.90 29.88
C GLN A 444 -13.67 23.07 30.77
N HIS A 445 -13.32 24.31 30.41
CA HIS A 445 -13.74 25.51 31.16
C HIS A 445 -15.13 26.04 30.78
N THR A 446 -15.77 25.50 29.74
CA THR A 446 -17.09 25.97 29.27
C THR A 446 -18.23 25.04 29.71
N GLN A 447 -18.17 24.57 30.96
CA GLN A 447 -19.27 23.87 31.62
C GLN A 447 -19.84 24.83 32.68
N PRO A 448 -21.06 25.39 32.51
CA PRO A 448 -21.59 26.34 33.47
C PRO A 448 -21.80 25.64 34.82
N THR A 449 -21.07 26.10 35.83
CA THR A 449 -21.27 25.73 37.22
C THR A 449 -22.65 26.26 37.64
N ILE A 450 -23.61 25.37 37.85
CA ILE A 450 -24.87 25.72 38.52
C ILE A 450 -24.52 25.96 39.99
N ALA A 451 -24.34 27.22 40.36
CA ALA A 451 -24.24 27.63 41.75
C ALA A 451 -25.63 27.62 42.37
N SER A 452 -25.81 26.81 43.41
CA SER A 452 -26.95 26.83 44.31
C SER A 452 -26.89 28.07 45.19
N GLN A 453 -27.85 28.99 45.04
CA GLN A 453 -28.15 30.00 46.05
C GLN A 453 -29.63 29.92 46.43
N HIS A 454 -29.84 29.64 47.71
CA HIS A 454 -31.08 29.82 48.45
C HIS A 454 -31.30 31.32 48.68
N GLU A 455 -32.44 31.86 48.26
CA GLU A 455 -33.07 33.01 48.92
C GLU A 455 -34.58 33.07 48.58
N GLU A 456 -35.37 33.55 49.54
CA GLU A 456 -36.82 33.42 49.69
C GLU A 456 -37.67 34.23 48.67
N GLN A 457 -38.93 33.80 48.51
CA GLN A 457 -40.02 34.36 47.67
C GLN A 457 -40.56 35.73 48.19
N PRO A 458 -41.68 36.35 47.68
CA PRO A 458 -42.58 36.01 46.56
C PRO A 458 -43.05 37.20 45.66
N PHE A 459 -43.72 36.86 44.53
CA PHE A 459 -45.00 37.41 44.02
C PHE A 459 -45.08 37.66 42.50
N ALA A 460 -46.19 37.13 41.96
CA ALA A 460 -47.00 37.56 40.82
C ALA A 460 -46.58 37.20 39.37
N SER A 461 -47.40 36.31 38.78
CA SER A 461 -48.20 36.50 37.55
C SER A 461 -47.47 37.02 36.29
N SER A 462 -47.54 36.46 35.08
CA SER A 462 -48.57 35.66 34.40
C SER A 462 -48.16 35.43 32.93
N LEU A 463 -48.67 34.34 32.31
CA LEU A 463 -49.12 34.19 30.90
C LEU A 463 -48.08 34.33 29.75
N ILE A 464 -47.72 33.25 29.04
CA ILE A 464 -48.37 32.56 27.88
C ILE A 464 -48.14 33.22 26.49
N ALA A 465 -47.78 32.34 25.54
CA ALA A 465 -47.91 32.38 24.06
C ALA A 465 -46.92 33.26 23.26
N SER A 466 -46.01 32.65 22.48
CA SER A 466 -46.21 32.06 21.14
C SER A 466 -46.44 33.12 20.04
N GLN A 467 -45.46 33.28 19.13
CA GLN A 467 -45.63 32.99 17.71
C GLN A 467 -44.34 33.22 16.89
N SER A 468 -44.25 32.44 15.82
CA SER A 468 -43.13 32.22 14.91
C SER A 468 -43.20 33.14 13.65
N PRO A 469 -42.39 32.97 12.57
CA PRO A 469 -41.60 34.07 11.99
C PRO A 469 -42.03 34.49 10.57
N ARG A 470 -41.58 35.67 10.08
CA ARG A 470 -41.33 35.91 8.64
C ARG A 470 -40.63 37.24 8.32
N ARG A 471 -39.44 37.11 7.73
CA ARG A 471 -38.99 37.62 6.41
C ARG A 471 -39.37 39.06 6.00
N SER A 472 -38.37 39.92 5.78
CA SER A 472 -38.15 40.59 4.47
C SER A 472 -36.88 41.44 4.45
N VAL A 473 -36.25 41.38 3.29
CA VAL A 473 -35.12 42.18 2.78
C VAL A 473 -35.61 43.60 2.50
N LEU A 474 -34.81 44.63 2.80
CA LEU A 474 -34.82 45.87 2.02
C LEU A 474 -33.44 46.54 2.03
N ILE A 475 -33.01 46.87 0.81
CA ILE A 475 -31.87 47.72 0.45
C ILE A 475 -32.29 49.17 0.63
N GLN A 476 -31.45 50.01 1.27
CA GLN A 476 -31.44 51.45 0.99
C GLN A 476 -30.16 52.14 1.47
N ASP A 477 -29.33 52.56 0.52
CA ASP A 477 -28.52 53.78 0.56
C ASP A 477 -29.37 54.91 -0.07
N PRO A 478 -29.17 56.22 0.20
CA PRO A 478 -27.87 56.89 0.10
C PRO A 478 -27.61 58.05 1.09
N ASN A 479 -26.38 58.58 1.12
CA ASN A 479 -26.18 60.03 1.04
C ASN A 479 -24.74 60.45 0.66
N THR A 480 -24.72 61.37 -0.28
CA THR A 480 -23.63 62.10 -0.93
C THR A 480 -23.11 63.25 -0.07
N SER A 481 -21.81 63.59 -0.22
CA SER A 481 -21.41 64.99 -0.38
C SER A 481 -20.04 65.11 -1.07
N HIS A 482 -20.02 66.00 -2.06
CA HIS A 482 -18.92 66.34 -2.94
C HIS A 482 -17.93 67.31 -2.29
N SER A 483 -16.67 67.26 -2.74
CA SER A 483 -15.86 68.47 -2.94
C SER A 483 -15.01 68.32 -4.21
N THR A 484 -14.91 69.41 -4.96
CA THR A 484 -14.44 69.52 -6.34
C THR A 484 -13.27 70.50 -6.38
N THR A 485 -12.20 70.22 -7.14
CA THR A 485 -11.38 71.19 -7.94
C THR A 485 -10.25 70.39 -8.63
N THR A 486 -10.31 70.17 -9.97
CA THR A 486 -9.59 70.89 -11.07
C THR A 486 -8.06 70.90 -10.91
N THR A 487 -7.16 70.60 -11.86
CA THR A 487 -7.17 70.48 -13.34
C THR A 487 -5.77 70.03 -13.80
N SER A 488 -5.64 69.68 -15.09
CA SER A 488 -4.42 69.59 -15.95
C SER A 488 -3.67 68.25 -16.09
N SER A 489 -4.02 67.58 -17.19
CA SER A 489 -3.28 66.60 -18.04
C SER A 489 -2.12 67.28 -18.82
N PRO A 490 -1.42 66.63 -19.80
CA PRO A 490 -0.99 65.23 -20.03
C PRO A 490 0.51 65.12 -20.49
N SER A 491 1.06 63.90 -20.64
CA SER A 491 2.08 63.47 -21.66
C SER A 491 2.69 62.12 -21.26
N SER A 492 2.37 61.02 -21.94
CA SER A 492 3.06 60.41 -23.11
C SER A 492 4.38 59.70 -22.77
N PHE A 493 4.48 58.37 -22.98
CA PHE A 493 5.31 57.73 -24.03
C PHE A 493 5.33 56.18 -23.90
N THR A 494 4.89 55.50 -24.98
CA THR A 494 5.40 54.25 -25.64
C THR A 494 6.00 53.10 -24.80
N SER A 495 5.48 51.87 -24.81
CA SER A 495 5.51 50.83 -25.86
C SER A 495 6.92 50.46 -26.38
N PHE A 496 7.34 49.21 -26.13
CA PHE A 496 8.17 48.44 -27.07
C PHE A 496 7.90 46.94 -26.92
N THR A 497 7.77 46.30 -28.08
CA THR A 497 7.42 44.91 -28.38
C THR A 497 8.65 44.07 -28.72
N GLU A 498 8.45 42.74 -28.69
CA GLU A 498 9.08 41.67 -29.52
C GLU A 498 10.54 41.25 -29.26
N ASP A 499 10.70 40.04 -28.71
CA ASP A 499 11.23 38.79 -29.34
C ASP A 499 12.21 38.92 -30.53
N PRO A 500 13.20 38.00 -30.65
CA PRO A 500 13.02 36.53 -30.57
C PRO A 500 13.89 35.76 -29.56
#